data_AF-A0A015KM18-F1
#
_entry.id   AF-A0A015KM18-F1
#
_cell.length_a   1.000
_cell.length_b   1.000
_cell.length_c   1.000
_cell.angle_alpha   90.00
_cell.angle_beta   90.00
_cell.angle_gamma   90.00
#
_symmetry.space_group_name_H-M   'P 1'
#
loop_
_entity.id
_entity.type
_entity.pdbx_description
1 polymer ?
#
loop_
_entity_poly.entity_id
_entity_poly.type
_entity_poly.pdbx_seq_one_letter_code
_entity_poly.pdbx_strand_id
1 'polypeptide(L)'
;MKHQLITAQRYRFLFLPSQYIYKPIKYLQYTHGLDYPDYGFKIPYNQEITPKKDLLIYTVEQYNPIPNGFFPSKYKDIIPKKPLYTASGEFIIPGSREWFTYMYKLDLERKSTPPPSRSSLEERQQLLVKENDRIQDLIKGKGKQEAALHGTSVKHYECHN
;
A
#
# COMPACT_ATOMS: atom_id res chain seq x y z
N MET A 1 46.30 -6.02 -16.52
CA MET A 1 45.28 -7.07 -16.80
C MET A 1 45.16 -8.14 -15.70
N LYS A 2 46.24 -8.80 -15.22
CA LYS A 2 46.14 -9.85 -14.17
C LYS A 2 45.43 -9.40 -12.88
N HIS A 3 45.72 -8.18 -12.40
CA HIS A 3 45.12 -7.66 -11.17
C HIS A 3 43.59 -7.53 -11.26
N GLN A 4 43.07 -7.04 -12.39
CA GLN A 4 41.62 -6.87 -12.60
C GLN A 4 40.88 -8.21 -12.60
N LEU A 5 41.45 -9.27 -13.20
CA LEU A 5 40.86 -10.61 -13.20
C LEU A 5 40.82 -11.21 -11.80
N ILE A 6 41.89 -11.06 -11.03
CA ILE A 6 41.96 -11.54 -9.63
C ILE A 6 40.95 -10.79 -8.76
N THR A 7 40.84 -9.46 -8.91
CA THR A 7 39.83 -8.65 -8.25
C THR A 7 38.42 -9.10 -8.63
N ALA A 8 38.14 -9.27 -9.91
CA ALA A 8 36.83 -9.70 -10.39
C ALA A 8 36.47 -11.13 -9.94
N GLN A 9 37.43 -12.04 -9.85
CA GLN A 9 37.23 -13.38 -9.28
C GLN A 9 36.99 -13.33 -7.77
N ARG A 10 37.73 -12.49 -7.05
CA ARG A 10 37.60 -12.29 -5.58
C ARG A 10 36.24 -11.72 -5.20
N TYR A 11 35.72 -10.79 -6.00
CA TYR A 11 34.40 -10.18 -5.78
C TYR A 11 33.27 -10.82 -6.62
N ARG A 12 33.55 -11.92 -7.34
CA ARG A 12 32.60 -12.70 -8.16
C ARG A 12 31.88 -11.89 -9.25
N PHE A 13 32.59 -10.95 -9.88
CA PHE A 13 32.11 -10.17 -11.03
C PHE A 13 32.37 -10.87 -12.38
N LEU A 14 33.17 -11.94 -12.41
CA LEU A 14 33.36 -12.74 -13.63
C LEU A 14 32.23 -13.76 -13.75
N PHE A 15 31.24 -13.42 -14.57
CA PHE A 15 30.15 -14.34 -14.91
C PHE A 15 30.64 -15.32 -15.98
N LEU A 16 30.95 -16.56 -15.56
CA LEU A 16 30.96 -17.67 -16.50
C LEU A 16 29.52 -18.07 -16.80
N PRO A 17 29.18 -18.54 -18.02
CA PRO A 17 27.82 -18.95 -18.38
C PRO A 17 27.21 -20.01 -17.45
N SER A 18 28.06 -20.76 -16.73
CA SER A 18 27.67 -21.80 -15.77
C SER A 18 27.47 -21.32 -14.33
N GLN A 19 27.66 -20.03 -14.03
CA GLN A 19 27.55 -19.50 -12.68
C GLN A 19 26.20 -18.79 -12.45
N TYR A 20 25.42 -19.31 -11.51
CA TYR A 20 24.18 -18.69 -11.04
C TYR A 20 24.43 -17.87 -9.77
N ILE A 21 23.86 -16.66 -9.70
CA ILE A 21 23.88 -15.83 -8.49
C ILE A 21 22.69 -16.22 -7.61
N TYR A 22 22.97 -16.91 -6.51
CA TYR A 22 22.00 -17.23 -5.47
C TYR A 22 21.95 -16.20 -4.34
N LYS A 23 22.70 -15.09 -4.44
CA LYS A 23 22.80 -14.06 -3.39
C LYS A 23 22.15 -12.75 -3.85
N PRO A 24 21.40 -12.06 -2.98
CA PRO A 24 20.81 -10.77 -3.31
C PRO A 24 21.90 -9.72 -3.55
N ILE A 25 21.81 -9.01 -4.69
CA ILE A 25 22.73 -7.94 -5.05
C ILE A 25 22.20 -6.63 -4.45
N LYS A 26 22.84 -6.16 -3.38
CA LYS A 26 22.36 -5.05 -2.54
C LYS A 26 22.25 -3.69 -3.24
N TYR A 27 22.89 -3.52 -4.39
CA TYR A 27 22.94 -2.27 -5.16
C TYR A 27 22.23 -2.37 -6.51
N LEU A 28 21.54 -3.49 -6.79
CA LEU A 28 20.70 -3.58 -7.97
C LEU A 28 19.36 -2.92 -7.67
N GLN A 29 19.19 -1.70 -8.17
CA GLN A 29 17.96 -0.92 -8.05
C GLN A 29 17.14 -1.14 -9.31
N TYR A 30 15.96 -1.77 -9.18
CA TYR A 30 15.00 -1.86 -10.28
C TYR A 30 14.19 -0.57 -10.34
N THR A 31 14.08 0.03 -11.52
CA THR A 31 13.37 1.30 -11.74
C THR A 31 11.85 1.14 -11.73
N HIS A 32 11.37 -0.08 -11.98
CA HIS A 32 9.95 -0.44 -12.06
C HIS A 32 9.63 -1.66 -11.20
N GLY A 33 8.37 -1.75 -10.76
CA GLY A 33 7.86 -2.90 -10.01
C GLY A 33 7.86 -4.20 -10.82
N LEU A 34 7.64 -5.31 -10.12
CA LEU A 34 7.66 -6.68 -10.67
C LEU A 34 6.63 -6.93 -11.79
N ASP A 35 5.61 -6.07 -11.89
CA ASP A 35 4.53 -6.18 -12.86
C ASP A 35 4.91 -5.58 -14.24
N TYR A 36 6.13 -5.04 -14.37
CA TYR A 36 6.60 -4.41 -15.60
C TYR A 36 7.19 -5.47 -16.55
N PRO A 37 6.57 -5.73 -17.72
CA PRO A 37 6.97 -6.82 -18.61
C PRO A 37 8.23 -6.54 -19.43
N ASP A 38 8.82 -5.35 -19.32
CA ASP A 38 9.73 -4.81 -20.34
C ASP A 38 11.15 -4.55 -19.82
N TYR A 39 11.76 -5.56 -19.18
CA TYR A 39 13.20 -5.52 -18.86
C TYR A 39 14.06 -6.24 -19.91
N GLY A 40 13.48 -6.97 -20.85
CA GLY A 40 14.22 -7.68 -21.90
C GLY A 40 15.08 -8.86 -21.42
N PHE A 41 15.10 -9.17 -20.12
CA PHE A 41 15.76 -10.35 -19.55
C PHE A 41 14.87 -11.03 -18.50
N LYS A 42 15.03 -12.35 -18.34
CA LYS A 42 14.28 -13.12 -17.33
C LYS A 42 14.84 -12.85 -15.94
N ILE A 43 14.02 -12.30 -15.06
CA ILE A 43 14.35 -12.13 -13.64
C ILE A 43 14.38 -13.53 -13.01
N PRO A 44 15.48 -13.93 -12.34
CA PRO A 44 15.58 -15.25 -11.73
C PRO A 44 14.63 -15.34 -10.54
N TYR A 45 13.50 -16.00 -10.76
CA TYR A 45 12.60 -16.44 -9.70
C TYR A 45 13.23 -17.65 -8.99
N ASN A 46 13.10 -17.76 -7.66
CA ASN A 46 13.35 -19.01 -6.95
C ASN A 46 12.00 -19.73 -6.82
N GLN A 47 11.60 -20.54 -7.81
CA GLN A 47 10.29 -21.22 -7.82
C GLN A 47 10.27 -22.55 -7.07
N GLU A 48 11.36 -22.95 -6.40
CA GLU A 48 11.46 -24.30 -5.84
C GLU A 48 11.52 -24.35 -4.31
N ILE A 49 10.69 -23.57 -3.60
CA ILE A 49 10.36 -23.89 -2.20
C ILE A 49 8.87 -23.64 -1.93
N THR A 50 8.16 -24.77 -1.87
CA THR A 50 6.86 -25.10 -1.23
C THR A 50 5.51 -24.64 -1.82
N PRO A 51 4.53 -25.56 -1.94
CA PRO A 51 3.13 -25.25 -2.22
C PRO A 51 2.45 -24.85 -0.90
N LYS A 52 2.58 -23.59 -0.50
CA LYS A 52 1.69 -23.00 0.52
C LYS A 52 1.35 -21.58 0.11
N LYS A 53 0.09 -21.39 -0.27
CA LYS A 53 -0.42 -20.28 -1.06
C LYS A 53 -0.40 -18.91 -0.37
N ASP A 54 0.00 -18.78 0.91
CA ASP A 54 -0.30 -17.55 1.68
C ASP A 54 0.85 -16.99 2.52
N LEU A 55 2.11 -17.14 2.12
CA LEU A 55 3.20 -16.36 2.71
C LEU A 55 3.96 -15.63 1.61
N LEU A 56 3.46 -14.45 1.25
CA LEU A 56 4.24 -13.41 0.59
C LEU A 56 5.43 -13.08 1.49
N ILE A 57 6.56 -13.76 1.31
CA ILE A 57 7.83 -13.37 1.91
C ILE A 57 8.30 -12.15 1.13
N TYR A 58 7.88 -10.97 1.57
CA TYR A 58 8.36 -9.72 1.00
C TYR A 58 9.87 -9.63 1.25
N THR A 59 10.65 -9.44 0.17
CA THR A 59 12.11 -9.24 0.23
C THR A 59 12.49 -7.92 0.93
N VAL A 60 11.51 -7.02 1.07
CA VAL A 60 11.60 -5.73 1.75
C VAL A 60 10.57 -5.73 2.87
N GLU A 61 10.95 -5.26 4.05
CA GLU A 61 10.01 -5.10 5.15
C GLU A 61 8.84 -4.20 4.74
N GLN A 62 7.62 -4.61 5.10
CA GLN A 62 6.44 -3.77 4.89
C GLN A 62 6.61 -2.47 5.67
N TYR A 63 6.30 -1.35 5.03
CA TYR A 63 6.41 -0.03 5.64
C TYR A 63 5.64 0.02 6.97
N ASN A 64 6.36 0.13 8.08
CA ASN A 64 5.78 0.34 9.40
C ASN A 64 5.90 1.84 9.76
N PRO A 65 4.80 2.61 9.62
CA PRO A 65 4.85 4.04 9.85
C PRO A 65 4.93 4.42 11.34
N ILE A 66 4.77 3.45 12.25
CA ILE A 66 4.78 3.69 13.68
C ILE A 66 6.22 3.52 14.18
N PRO A 67 6.89 4.61 14.57
CA PRO A 67 8.24 4.53 15.10
C PRO A 67 8.23 3.78 16.45
N ASN A 68 9.27 2.99 16.69
CA ASN A 68 9.45 2.29 17.95
C ASN A 68 9.91 3.31 19.02
N GLY A 69 9.11 3.56 20.07
CA GLY A 69 9.45 4.47 21.16
C GLY A 69 8.37 5.50 21.52
N PHE A 70 8.75 6.56 22.24
CA PHE A 70 7.85 7.64 22.64
C PHE A 70 7.42 8.47 21.44
N PHE A 71 6.11 8.50 21.18
CA PHE A 71 5.52 9.21 20.04
C PHE A 71 4.52 10.28 20.51
N PRO A 72 4.71 11.56 20.14
CA PRO A 72 3.80 12.63 20.53
C PRO A 72 2.36 12.38 20.04
N SER A 73 1.39 12.38 20.95
CA SER A 73 -0.03 12.13 20.64
C SER A 73 -0.60 13.05 19.55
N LYS A 74 -0.14 14.31 19.51
CA LYS A 74 -0.56 15.32 18.53
C LYS A 74 -0.34 14.93 17.06
N TYR A 75 0.57 13.98 16.80
CA TYR A 75 0.93 13.55 15.45
C TYR A 75 0.25 12.23 15.03
N LYS A 76 -0.53 11.57 15.89
CA LYS A 76 -1.11 10.24 15.60
C LYS A 76 -2.04 10.25 14.38
N ASP A 77 -2.81 11.31 14.22
CA ASP A 77 -3.81 11.40 13.14
C ASP A 77 -3.19 11.78 11.79
N ILE A 78 -1.96 12.30 11.79
CA ILE A 78 -1.28 12.77 10.57
C ILE A 78 -0.18 11.81 10.10
N ILE A 79 -0.02 10.65 10.73
CA ILE A 79 1.00 9.66 10.36
C ILE A 79 0.84 9.30 8.86
N PRO A 80 1.89 9.42 8.03
CA PRO A 80 1.83 9.08 6.63
C PRO A 80 1.55 7.59 6.46
N LYS A 81 0.53 7.24 5.67
CA LYS A 81 0.22 5.84 5.33
C LYS A 81 1.13 5.26 4.24
N LYS A 82 1.86 6.13 3.54
CA LYS A 82 2.75 5.80 2.44
C LYS A 82 4.19 6.17 2.80
N PRO A 83 5.20 5.43 2.30
CA PRO A 83 6.61 5.76 2.52
C PRO A 83 6.94 7.15 1.98
N LEU A 84 7.78 7.87 2.70
CA LEU A 84 8.23 9.21 2.34
C LEU A 84 9.63 9.16 1.73
N TYR A 85 9.88 10.05 0.78
CA TYR A 85 11.16 10.17 0.10
C TYR A 85 11.61 11.63 0.04
N THR A 86 12.93 11.84 0.08
CA THR A 86 13.56 13.14 -0.18
C THR A 86 13.48 13.46 -1.68
N ALA A 87 13.74 14.72 -2.07
CA ALA A 87 13.81 15.11 -3.48
C ALA A 87 14.88 14.32 -4.28
N SER A 88 15.90 13.81 -3.59
CA SER A 88 16.93 12.89 -4.11
C SER A 88 16.42 11.45 -4.35
N GLY A 89 15.19 11.12 -3.93
CA GLY A 89 14.64 9.76 -3.98
C GLY A 89 15.04 8.88 -2.79
N GLU A 90 15.69 9.44 -1.76
CA GLU A 90 16.11 8.69 -0.58
C GLU A 90 14.95 8.44 0.39
N PHE A 91 14.86 7.22 0.92
CA PHE A 91 13.80 6.84 1.85
C PHE A 91 13.98 7.50 3.22
N ILE A 92 12.93 8.18 3.67
CA ILE A 92 12.90 8.83 4.99
C ILE A 92 12.41 7.82 6.03
N ILE A 93 13.31 7.44 6.94
CA ILE A 93 13.04 6.47 8.01
C ILE A 93 12.01 7.06 9.01
N PRO A 94 10.90 6.35 9.31
CA PRO A 94 9.96 6.75 10.35
C PRO A 94 10.63 6.96 11.70
N GLY A 95 10.30 8.07 12.38
CA GLY A 95 10.92 8.44 13.67
C GLY A 95 12.28 9.14 13.55
N SER A 96 12.85 9.28 12.35
CA SER A 96 14.02 10.12 12.12
C SER A 96 13.69 11.62 12.26
N ARG A 97 14.73 12.45 12.40
CA ARG A 97 14.57 13.92 12.47
C ARG A 97 13.88 14.51 11.24
N GLU A 98 14.21 13.99 10.06
CA GLU A 98 13.63 14.43 8.79
C GLU A 98 12.15 14.08 8.72
N TRP A 99 11.80 12.88 9.17
CA TRP A 99 10.42 12.44 9.27
C TRP A 99 9.60 13.34 10.20
N PHE A 100 10.13 13.71 11.36
CA PHE A 100 9.47 14.66 12.26
C PHE A 100 9.37 16.07 11.68
N THR A 101 10.35 16.49 10.88
CA THR A 101 10.32 17.78 10.19
C THR A 101 9.19 17.81 9.15
N TYR A 102 9.01 16.72 8.41
CA TYR A 102 7.87 16.56 7.50
C TYR A 102 6.53 16.56 8.26
N MET A 103 6.43 15.82 9.36
CA MET A 103 5.24 15.80 10.22
C MET A 103 4.90 17.18 10.79
N TYR A 104 5.90 17.97 11.17
CA TYR A 104 5.69 19.33 11.66
C TYR A 104 5.10 20.25 10.58
N LYS A 105 5.56 20.13 9.33
CA LYS A 105 5.00 20.90 8.20
C LYS A 105 3.53 20.53 7.96
N LEU A 106 3.20 19.23 7.99
CA LEU A 106 1.81 18.78 7.88
C LEU A 106 0.92 19.26 9.03
N ASP A 107 1.44 19.28 10.27
CA ASP A 107 0.71 19.83 11.41
C ASP A 107 0.48 21.34 11.25
N LEU A 108 1.46 22.07 10.72
CA LEU A 108 1.33 23.49 10.42
C LEU A 108 0.27 23.74 9.33
N GLU A 109 0.29 22.95 8.25
CA GLU A 109 -0.72 22.99 7.18
C GLU A 109 -2.12 22.71 7.74
N ARG A 110 -2.27 21.67 8.57
CA ARG A 110 -3.54 21.34 9.25
C ARG A 110 -4.05 22.49 10.11
N LYS A 111 -3.17 23.18 10.83
CA LYS A 111 -3.53 24.34 11.67
C LYS A 111 -3.85 25.59 10.86
N SER A 112 -3.20 25.76 9.71
CA SER A 112 -3.44 26.88 8.79
C SER A 112 -4.70 26.72 7.95
N THR A 113 -5.14 25.47 7.76
CA THR A 113 -6.39 25.17 7.08
C THR A 113 -7.52 25.63 7.98
N PRO A 114 -8.41 26.54 7.52
CA PRO A 114 -9.59 26.89 8.30
C PRO A 114 -10.35 25.61 8.64
N PRO A 115 -10.96 25.50 9.84
CA PRO A 115 -11.85 24.38 10.12
C PRO A 115 -12.87 24.30 8.98
N PRO A 116 -13.27 23.09 8.54
CA PRO A 116 -14.28 22.95 7.49
C PRO A 116 -15.43 23.88 7.85
N SER A 117 -15.74 24.82 6.96
CA SER A 117 -16.81 25.79 7.19
C SER A 117 -18.06 25.01 7.60
N ARG A 118 -18.89 25.55 8.48
CA ARG A 118 -20.13 24.86 8.95
C ARG A 118 -20.97 24.32 7.78
N SER A 119 -20.93 24.99 6.62
CA SER A 119 -21.51 24.52 5.36
C SER A 119 -21.01 23.14 4.90
N SER A 120 -19.71 22.84 5.03
CA SER A 120 -19.11 21.56 4.66
C SER A 120 -19.57 20.39 5.55
N LEU A 121 -19.87 20.66 6.83
CA LEU A 121 -20.42 19.64 7.74
C LEU A 121 -21.87 19.32 7.38
N GLU A 122 -22.68 20.33 7.09
CA GLU A 122 -24.07 20.16 6.65
C GLU A 122 -24.14 19.47 5.28
N GLU A 123 -23.31 19.87 4.32
CA GLU A 123 -23.19 19.19 3.02
C GLU A 123 -22.79 17.72 3.19
N ARG A 124 -21.83 17.43 4.08
CA ARG A 124 -21.42 16.06 4.37
C ARG A 124 -22.55 15.24 5.01
N GLN A 125 -23.33 15.84 5.90
CA GLN A 125 -24.53 15.19 6.47
C GLN A 125 -25.59 14.93 5.39
N GLN A 126 -25.85 15.89 4.52
CA GLN A 126 -26.79 15.73 3.40
C GLN A 126 -26.34 14.63 2.43
N LEU A 127 -25.04 14.52 2.13
CA LEU A 127 -24.50 13.44 1.31
C LEU A 127 -24.69 12.06 1.96
N LEU A 128 -24.46 11.96 3.28
CA LEU A 128 -24.67 10.72 4.02
C LEU A 128 -26.16 10.31 4.02
N VAL A 129 -27.07 11.25 4.22
CA VAL A 129 -28.53 11.00 4.15
C VAL A 129 -28.90 10.53 2.74
N LYS A 130 -28.47 11.24 1.71
CA LYS A 130 -28.76 10.91 0.31
C LYS A 130 -28.24 9.53 -0.08
N GLU A 131 -27.07 9.14 0.42
CA GLU A 131 -26.51 7.82 0.13
C GLU A 131 -27.22 6.70 0.91
N ASN A 132 -27.66 6.98 2.13
CA ASN A 132 -28.48 6.04 2.89
C ASN A 132 -29.84 5.81 2.22
N ASP A 133 -30.48 6.86 1.70
CA ASP A 133 -31.74 6.76 0.95
C ASP A 133 -31.56 5.91 -0.31
N ARG A 134 -30.47 6.12 -1.06
CA ARG A 134 -30.12 5.30 -2.23
C ARG A 134 -29.95 3.82 -1.89
N ILE A 135 -29.28 3.52 -0.78
CA ILE A 135 -29.09 2.15 -0.31
C ILE A 135 -30.44 1.53 0.06
N GLN A 136 -31.33 2.26 0.73
CA GLN A 136 -32.67 1.78 1.08
C GLN A 136 -33.51 1.49 -0.16
N ASP A 137 -33.47 2.34 -1.18
CA ASP A 137 -34.17 2.12 -2.45
C ASP A 137 -33.64 0.88 -3.19
N LEU A 138 -32.32 0.66 -3.17
CA LEU A 138 -31.70 -0.56 -3.72
C LEU A 138 -32.15 -1.82 -2.97
N ILE A 139 -32.16 -1.79 -1.64
CA ILE A 139 -32.62 -2.91 -0.80
C ILE A 139 -34.09 -3.22 -1.08
N LYS A 140 -34.94 -2.20 -1.14
CA LYS A 140 -36.37 -2.34 -1.44
C LYS A 140 -36.62 -2.86 -2.86
N GLY A 141 -35.82 -2.41 -3.84
CA GLY A 141 -35.85 -2.92 -5.21
C GLY A 141 -35.46 -4.39 -5.28
N LYS A 142 -34.41 -4.78 -4.56
CA LYS A 142 -33.94 -6.16 -4.49
C LYS A 142 -34.98 -7.09 -3.84
N GLY A 143 -35.59 -6.70 -2.72
CA GLY A 143 -36.65 -7.48 -2.08
C GLY A 143 -37.87 -7.71 -2.98
N LYS A 144 -38.22 -6.73 -3.83
CA LYS A 144 -39.27 -6.91 -4.86
C LYS A 144 -38.89 -7.92 -5.94
N GLN A 145 -37.64 -7.88 -6.41
CA GLN A 145 -37.13 -8.83 -7.41
C GLN A 145 -37.07 -10.25 -6.86
N GLU A 146 -36.62 -10.41 -5.61
CA GLU A 146 -36.56 -11.70 -4.93
C GLU A 146 -37.96 -12.28 -4.71
N ALA A 147 -38.92 -11.49 -4.21
CA ALA A 147 -40.30 -11.95 -4.06
C ALA A 147 -40.92 -12.38 -5.40
N ALA A 148 -40.68 -11.63 -6.48
CA ALA A 148 -41.14 -11.97 -7.83
C ALA A 148 -40.51 -13.28 -8.35
N LEU A 149 -39.22 -13.52 -8.07
CA LEU A 149 -38.53 -14.77 -8.42
C LEU A 149 -39.16 -15.99 -7.72
N HIS A 150 -39.53 -15.84 -6.45
CA HIS A 150 -40.16 -16.90 -5.67
C HIS A 150 -41.67 -17.03 -5.91
N GLY A 151 -42.26 -16.19 -6.78
CA GLY A 151 -43.68 -16.19 -7.07
C GLY A 151 -44.56 -15.78 -5.88
N THR A 152 -43.99 -15.07 -4.90
CA THR A 152 -44.70 -14.65 -3.69
C THR A 152 -44.82 -13.13 -3.62
N SER A 153 -45.69 -12.64 -2.74
CA SER A 153 -45.75 -11.21 -2.43
C SER A 153 -44.59 -10.81 -1.50
N VAL A 154 -44.08 -9.59 -1.63
CA VAL A 154 -42.98 -9.05 -0.79
C VAL A 154 -43.25 -9.25 0.70
N LYS A 155 -44.49 -8.97 1.16
CA LYS A 155 -44.89 -9.19 2.55
C LYS A 155 -44.78 -10.65 3.00
N HIS A 156 -45.03 -11.58 2.08
CA HIS A 156 -45.00 -13.00 2.38
C HIS A 156 -43.57 -13.55 2.33
N TYR A 157 -42.74 -13.02 1.42
CA TYR A 157 -41.31 -13.33 1.35
C TYR A 157 -40.56 -12.89 2.62
N GLU A 158 -40.85 -11.69 3.13
CA GLU A 158 -40.26 -11.16 4.37
C GLU A 158 -40.70 -11.92 5.64
N CYS A 159 -41.86 -12.61 5.63
CA CYS A 159 -42.32 -13.40 6.77
C CYS A 159 -41.71 -14.81 6.84
N HIS A 160 -41.10 -15.29 5.76
CA HIS A 160 -40.59 -16.66 5.64
C HIS A 160 -39.05 -16.76 5.64
N ASN A 161 -38.35 -15.63 5.66
CA ASN A 161 -36.90 -15.52 5.86
C ASN A 161 -36.58 -14.85 7.19
#